data_AF-E7A9D2-F1
#
_entry.id   AF-E7A9D2-F1
#
_cell.length_a   1.000
_cell.length_b   1.000
_cell.length_c   1.000
_cell.angle_alpha   90.00
_cell.angle_beta   90.00
_cell.angle_gamma   90.00
#
_symmetry.space_group_name_H-M   'P 1'
#
loop_
_entity.id
_entity.type
_entity.pdbx_description
1 polymer ?
#
loop_
_entity_poly.entity_id
_entity_poly.type
_entity_poly.pdbx_seq_one_letter_code
_entity_poly.pdbx_strand_id
1 'polypeptide(L)'
;MPIDLVWYQDKYAEGHEQKEKRPHFIIYEGRDFFLAFPQTTQNKQAKEYPSHKNYIINDHGKLIEVMIDQLRIVPKTQILENNTMETGLSAGLLKVFIAKPVSAHRKPLVEYFLKKAILQSESHKNKHAKQITFGDVIKLKLHNKNPLLHPCNTFIVLSCANFHCSSMCLVAPYKDKSIIFELLHCIDFQKREFELLDNAKDRLDIENLCEKIRLSLEI
;
A
#
# COMPACT_ATOMS: atom_id res chain seq x y z
N MET A 1 -14.03 2.78 19.08
CA MET A 1 -12.59 2.63 19.39
C MET A 1 -11.86 3.62 18.50
N PRO A 2 -10.79 4.29 18.97
CA PRO A 2 -10.09 5.27 18.16
C PRO A 2 -9.52 4.61 16.90
N ILE A 3 -9.57 5.34 15.79
CA ILE A 3 -8.94 4.91 14.54
C ILE A 3 -7.42 5.11 14.64
N ASP A 4 -6.67 4.09 14.24
CA ASP A 4 -5.21 4.14 14.16
C ASP A 4 -4.77 4.96 12.93
N LEU A 5 -4.47 6.24 13.14
CA LEU A 5 -4.08 7.19 12.09
C LEU A 5 -2.67 7.74 12.28
N VAL A 6 -1.98 7.96 11.16
CA VAL A 6 -0.74 8.74 11.11
C VAL A 6 -0.75 9.76 9.97
N TRP A 7 -0.23 10.96 10.25
CA TRP A 7 -0.02 11.96 9.20
C TRP A 7 1.31 11.69 8.50
N TYR A 8 1.24 11.48 7.19
CA TYR A 8 2.41 11.15 6.40
C TYR A 8 2.38 11.83 5.05
N GLN A 9 3.56 12.20 4.57
CA GLN A 9 3.82 12.71 3.23
C GLN A 9 4.98 11.90 2.64
N ASP A 10 4.74 11.20 1.54
CA ASP A 10 5.79 10.43 0.88
C ASP A 10 6.65 11.32 -0.02
N LYS A 11 7.90 11.53 0.41
CA LYS A 11 8.91 12.30 -0.34
C LYS A 11 9.45 11.53 -1.55
N TYR A 12 9.16 10.23 -1.67
CA TYR A 12 9.65 9.32 -2.70
C TYR A 12 8.56 8.80 -3.64
N ALA A 13 7.36 9.40 -3.55
CA ALA A 13 6.22 9.03 -4.38
C ALA A 13 6.44 9.44 -5.83
N GLU A 14 6.21 8.51 -6.75
CA GLU A 14 6.36 8.73 -8.19
C GLU A 14 5.01 8.61 -8.91
N GLY A 15 4.81 9.39 -9.97
CA GLY A 15 3.60 9.21 -10.78
C GLY A 15 2.28 9.51 -10.05
N HIS A 16 1.35 8.54 -10.14
CA HIS A 16 0.01 8.57 -9.51
C HIS A 16 0.00 8.12 -8.04
N GLU A 17 1.17 7.85 -7.49
CA GLU A 17 1.32 7.57 -6.07
C GLU A 17 0.95 8.77 -5.19
N GLN A 18 0.45 8.49 -3.99
CA GLN A 18 0.02 9.52 -3.05
C GLN A 18 1.19 10.39 -2.53
N LYS A 19 1.23 11.66 -2.96
CA LYS A 19 2.31 12.63 -2.66
C LYS A 19 2.01 13.64 -1.55
N GLU A 20 0.74 14.01 -1.39
CA GLU A 20 0.35 15.06 -0.44
C GLU A 20 0.35 14.53 1.00
N LYS A 21 0.67 15.41 1.96
CA LYS A 21 0.56 15.13 3.40
C LYS A 21 -0.91 14.89 3.75
N ARG A 22 -1.22 13.73 4.33
CA ARG A 22 -2.59 13.37 4.75
C ARG A 22 -2.62 12.29 5.82
N PRO A 23 -3.76 12.10 6.50
CA PRO A 23 -3.92 10.98 7.42
C PRO A 23 -3.92 9.65 6.65
N HIS A 24 -3.25 8.67 7.23
CA HIS A 24 -3.18 7.29 6.75
C HIS A 24 -3.69 6.35 7.83
N PHE A 25 -4.57 5.44 7.45
CA PHE A 25 -5.11 4.39 8.29
C PHE A 25 -4.12 3.23 8.37
N ILE A 26 -3.63 2.93 9.56
CA ILE A 26 -2.63 1.89 9.82
C ILE A 26 -3.29 0.51 9.79
N ILE A 27 -2.76 -0.40 8.99
CA ILE A 27 -3.21 -1.81 8.94
C ILE A 27 -2.20 -2.79 9.52
N TYR A 28 -0.93 -2.39 9.63
CA TYR A 28 0.14 -3.22 10.18
C TYR A 28 1.25 -2.33 10.74
N GLU A 29 1.84 -2.77 11.85
CA GLU A 29 3.01 -2.14 12.45
C GLU A 29 4.19 -3.12 12.38
N GLY A 30 5.20 -2.76 11.60
CA GLY A 30 6.50 -3.40 11.64
C GLY A 30 7.41 -2.71 12.66
N ARG A 31 8.65 -3.19 12.79
CA ARG A 31 9.65 -2.60 13.69
C ARG A 31 9.87 -1.12 13.40
N ASP A 32 10.21 -0.80 12.15
CA ASP A 32 10.68 0.53 11.73
C ASP A 32 9.69 1.25 10.80
N PHE A 33 8.52 0.66 10.54
CA PHE A 33 7.53 1.18 9.59
C PHE A 33 6.09 0.78 9.94
N PHE A 34 5.14 1.42 9.27
CA PHE A 34 3.75 1.02 9.22
C PHE A 34 3.35 0.66 7.78
N LEU A 35 2.43 -0.29 7.60
CA LEU A 35 1.64 -0.33 6.37
C LEU A 35 0.35 0.44 6.61
N ALA A 36 0.05 1.37 5.72
CA ALA A 36 -1.10 2.23 5.87
C ALA A 36 -1.71 2.66 4.54
N PHE A 37 -3.01 2.91 4.56
CA PHE A 37 -3.76 3.45 3.43
C PHE A 37 -4.04 4.94 3.64
N PRO A 38 -3.80 5.81 2.65
CA PRO A 38 -4.18 7.21 2.76
C PRO A 38 -5.71 7.38 2.76
N GLN A 39 -6.18 8.39 3.47
CA GLN A 39 -7.56 8.85 3.35
C GLN A 39 -7.72 9.73 2.11
N THR A 40 -8.90 9.71 1.51
CA THR A 40 -9.25 10.70 0.48
C THR A 40 -9.50 12.08 1.11
N THR A 41 -9.43 13.13 0.31
CA THR A 41 -9.84 14.47 0.73
C THR A 41 -11.36 14.63 0.58
N GLN A 42 -11.98 15.51 1.37
CA GLN A 42 -13.42 15.78 1.29
C GLN A 42 -13.90 16.07 -0.14
N ASN A 43 -13.10 16.82 -0.91
CA ASN A 43 -13.43 17.20 -2.29
C ASN A 43 -13.41 16.03 -3.30
N LYS A 44 -12.87 14.88 -2.90
CA LYS A 44 -12.80 13.67 -3.72
C LYS A 44 -13.62 12.54 -3.13
N GLN A 45 -14.40 12.80 -2.07
CA GLN A 45 -15.27 11.79 -1.47
C GLN A 45 -16.37 11.37 -2.43
N ALA A 46 -16.72 10.09 -2.40
CA ALA A 46 -17.71 9.46 -3.28
C ALA A 46 -17.41 9.56 -4.79
N LYS A 47 -16.17 9.91 -5.17
CA LYS A 47 -15.76 9.86 -6.57
C LYS A 47 -15.68 8.40 -7.02
N GLU A 48 -16.37 8.06 -8.10
CA GLU A 48 -16.25 6.74 -8.69
C GLU A 48 -14.89 6.62 -9.40
N TYR A 49 -14.11 5.63 -8.96
CA TYR A 49 -12.91 5.21 -9.67
C TYR A 49 -13.30 4.04 -10.58
N PRO A 50 -12.92 4.06 -11.87
CA PRO A 50 -13.35 3.02 -12.81
C PRO A 50 -13.08 1.60 -12.31
N SER A 51 -11.92 1.38 -11.70
CA SER A 51 -11.43 0.06 -11.28
C SER A 51 -11.93 -0.47 -9.95
N HIS A 52 -12.27 0.42 -9.01
CA HIS A 52 -12.52 0.03 -7.62
C HIS A 52 -13.36 1.10 -6.91
N LYS A 53 -13.94 0.73 -5.77
CA LYS A 53 -14.51 1.71 -4.85
C LYS A 53 -13.60 1.80 -3.65
N ASN A 54 -13.41 3.00 -3.13
CA ASN A 54 -12.71 3.17 -1.86
C ASN A 54 -13.52 2.54 -0.73
N TYR A 55 -12.82 2.16 0.33
CA TYR A 55 -13.45 1.60 1.51
C TYR A 55 -13.94 2.73 2.41
N ILE A 56 -15.19 2.64 2.89
CA ILE A 56 -15.78 3.66 3.78
C ILE A 56 -15.80 3.11 5.20
N ILE A 57 -15.18 3.85 6.10
CA ILE A 57 -15.22 3.66 7.55
C ILE A 57 -16.22 4.65 8.11
N ASN A 58 -17.22 4.16 8.84
CA ASN A 58 -18.10 5.00 9.65
C ASN A 58 -17.62 4.97 11.10
N ASP A 59 -17.02 6.08 11.52
CA ASP A 59 -16.53 6.27 12.87
C ASP A 59 -17.38 7.31 13.58
N HIS A 60 -18.29 6.84 14.44
CA HIS A 60 -19.19 7.70 15.21
C HIS A 60 -19.94 8.76 14.37
N GLY A 61 -20.39 8.39 13.17
CA GLY A 61 -21.11 9.28 12.24
C GLY A 61 -20.19 10.06 11.29
N LYS A 62 -18.88 10.00 11.46
CA LYS A 62 -17.90 10.54 10.51
C LYS A 62 -17.56 9.48 9.47
N LEU A 63 -17.85 9.79 8.20
CA LEU A 63 -17.44 8.95 7.08
C LEU A 63 -16.00 9.27 6.68
N ILE A 64 -15.15 8.25 6.73
CA ILE A 64 -13.76 8.29 6.30
C ILE A 64 -13.62 7.35 5.13
N GLU A 65 -13.17 7.88 4.00
CA GLU A 65 -12.96 7.10 2.80
C GLU A 65 -11.47 6.83 2.59
N VAL A 66 -11.12 5.55 2.45
CA VAL A 66 -9.76 5.01 2.43
C VAL A 66 -9.41 4.56 1.02
N MET A 67 -8.28 5.07 0.51
CA MET A 67 -7.80 4.83 -0.85
C MET A 67 -7.09 3.48 -0.96
N ILE A 68 -7.82 2.45 -1.37
CA ILE A 68 -7.33 1.07 -1.36
C ILE A 68 -6.29 0.77 -2.44
N ASP A 69 -6.17 1.62 -3.46
CA ASP A 69 -5.16 1.54 -4.51
C ASP A 69 -3.82 2.19 -4.11
N GLN A 70 -3.71 2.72 -2.90
CA GLN A 70 -2.57 3.50 -2.43
C GLN A 70 -1.94 2.92 -1.16
N LEU A 71 -1.98 1.60 -0.95
CA LEU A 71 -1.30 0.95 0.19
C LEU A 71 0.18 1.34 0.20
N ARG A 72 0.70 1.79 1.35
CA ARG A 72 2.05 2.35 1.43
C ARG A 72 2.80 1.88 2.67
N ILE A 73 4.12 1.77 2.50
CA ILE A 73 5.07 1.64 3.60
C ILE A 73 5.40 3.05 4.10
N VAL A 74 5.14 3.29 5.38
CA VAL A 74 5.34 4.56 6.07
C VAL A 74 6.50 4.40 7.06
N PRO A 75 7.70 4.94 6.80
CA PRO A 75 8.82 4.87 7.73
C PRO A 75 8.56 5.66 9.01
N LYS A 76 8.78 5.06 10.17
CA LYS A 76 8.62 5.74 11.48
C LYS A 76 9.54 6.95 11.61
N THR A 77 10.73 6.88 11.01
CA THR A 77 11.71 7.99 10.97
C THR A 77 11.19 9.22 10.22
N GLN A 78 10.47 9.04 9.11
CA GLN A 78 9.90 10.18 8.37
C GLN A 78 8.75 10.85 9.11
N ILE A 79 7.96 10.08 9.88
CA ILE A 79 6.92 10.64 10.75
C ILE A 79 7.56 11.52 11.82
N LEU A 80 8.66 11.05 12.44
CA LEU A 80 9.43 11.80 13.42
C LEU A 80 9.98 13.13 12.87
N GLU A 81 10.61 13.09 11.70
CA GLU A 81 11.16 14.28 11.04
C GLU A 81 10.07 15.31 10.74
N ASN A 82 8.94 14.86 10.18
CA ASN A 82 7.82 15.74 9.84
C ASN A 82 7.23 16.42 11.09
N ASN A 83 7.18 15.73 12.23
CA ASN A 83 6.67 16.29 13.48
C ASN A 83 7.69 17.23 14.17
N THR A 84 8.98 16.92 14.06
CA THR A 84 10.06 17.70 14.69
C THR A 84 10.26 19.06 14.01
N MET A 85 9.99 19.16 12.71
CA MET A 85 9.99 20.47 12.01
C MET A 85 8.75 21.32 12.29
N GLU A 86 7.64 20.73 12.78
CA GLU A 86 6.40 21.46 13.07
C GLU A 86 6.30 21.93 14.53
N THR A 87 6.97 21.28 15.50
CA THR A 87 6.98 21.74 16.91
C THR A 87 8.22 21.26 17.68
N GLY A 88 8.93 22.20 18.33
CA GLY A 88 10.16 21.97 19.10
C GLY A 88 10.01 21.19 20.42
N LEU A 89 9.20 20.13 20.45
CA LEU A 89 8.96 19.32 21.66
C LEU A 89 8.65 17.84 21.35
N SER A 90 9.19 17.28 20.26
CA SER A 90 8.86 15.93 19.78
C SER A 90 9.70 14.79 20.39
N ALA A 91 10.73 15.07 21.20
CA ALA A 91 11.59 14.02 21.77
C ALA A 91 10.90 13.17 22.86
N GLY A 92 9.79 13.65 23.44
CA GLY A 92 9.13 13.02 24.60
C GLY A 92 7.97 12.06 24.29
N LEU A 93 7.48 11.94 23.04
CA LEU A 93 6.19 11.30 22.76
C LEU A 93 6.16 10.17 21.72
N LEU A 94 7.30 9.65 21.24
CA LEU A 94 7.33 8.41 20.43
C LEU A 94 7.75 7.16 21.21
N LYS A 95 7.17 7.04 22.41
CA LYS A 95 6.89 5.73 23.01
C LYS A 95 5.43 5.33 22.77
N VAL A 96 4.80 5.77 21.68
CA VAL A 96 3.60 5.09 21.19
C VAL A 96 4.06 3.90 20.36
N PHE A 97 4.48 2.84 21.07
CA PHE A 97 4.15 1.51 20.62
C PHE A 97 2.63 1.52 20.47
N ILE A 98 2.10 1.54 19.24
CA ILE A 98 0.70 1.15 19.09
C ILE A 98 0.74 -0.32 19.48
N ALA A 99 0.06 -0.69 20.57
CA ALA A 99 0.02 -2.07 21.06
C ALA A 99 -0.80 -2.91 20.07
N LYS A 100 -0.26 -3.14 18.87
CA LYS A 100 -0.95 -3.59 17.64
C LYS A 100 -2.08 -2.63 17.22
N PRO A 101 -2.32 -2.40 15.92
CA PRO A 101 -3.47 -1.58 15.52
C PRO A 101 -4.77 -2.25 16.01
N VAL A 102 -5.54 -1.57 16.86
CA VAL A 102 -6.71 -2.14 17.57
C VAL A 102 -8.03 -1.81 16.85
N SER A 103 -7.97 -1.01 15.78
CA SER A 103 -9.17 -0.62 15.05
C SER A 103 -9.97 -1.83 14.53
N ALA A 104 -11.25 -1.92 14.92
CA ALA A 104 -12.18 -2.93 14.44
C ALA A 104 -12.39 -2.89 12.91
N HIS A 105 -12.01 -1.78 12.26
CA HIS A 105 -12.10 -1.62 10.81
C HIS A 105 -10.92 -2.25 10.06
N ARG A 106 -9.84 -2.64 10.76
CA ARG A 106 -8.61 -3.16 10.17
C ARG A 106 -8.85 -4.42 9.34
N LYS A 107 -9.43 -5.45 9.96
CA LYS A 107 -9.72 -6.73 9.29
C LYS A 107 -10.68 -6.59 8.11
N PRO A 108 -11.85 -5.94 8.25
CA PRO A 108 -12.75 -5.69 7.13
C PRO A 108 -12.11 -4.90 5.97
N LEU A 109 -11.27 -3.90 6.26
CA LEU A 109 -10.56 -3.13 5.25
C LEU A 109 -9.54 -4.00 4.48
N VAL A 110 -8.75 -4.81 5.19
CA VAL A 110 -7.78 -5.72 4.55
C VAL A 110 -8.50 -6.77 3.70
N GLU A 111 -9.57 -7.37 4.19
CA GLU A 111 -10.37 -8.34 3.42
C GLU A 111 -10.96 -7.73 2.15
N TYR A 112 -11.52 -6.51 2.28
CA TYR A 112 -12.02 -5.76 1.13
C TYR A 112 -10.92 -5.47 0.12
N PHE A 113 -9.76 -5.00 0.60
CA PHE A 113 -8.61 -4.70 -0.22
C PHE A 113 -8.11 -5.93 -0.98
N LEU A 114 -7.89 -7.07 -0.32
CA LEU A 114 -7.40 -8.28 -0.98
C LEU A 114 -8.37 -8.77 -2.05
N LYS A 115 -9.68 -8.69 -1.76
CA LYS A 115 -10.74 -9.02 -2.73
C LYS A 115 -10.66 -8.14 -4.00
N LYS A 116 -10.37 -6.85 -3.84
CA LYS A 116 -10.27 -5.90 -4.96
C LYS A 116 -8.93 -5.92 -5.68
N ALA A 117 -7.85 -6.14 -4.94
CA ALA A 117 -6.50 -6.13 -5.48
C ALA A 117 -6.15 -7.42 -6.22
N ILE A 118 -6.44 -8.55 -5.59
CA ILE A 118 -5.93 -9.87 -6.02
C ILE A 118 -7.05 -10.69 -6.66
N LEU A 119 -8.24 -10.73 -6.06
CA LEU A 119 -9.33 -11.62 -6.52
C LEU A 119 -10.21 -11.01 -7.62
N GLN A 120 -9.91 -9.79 -8.07
CA GLN A 120 -10.71 -9.13 -9.10
C GLN A 120 -10.47 -9.77 -10.48
N SER A 121 -11.55 -10.30 -11.08
CA SER A 121 -11.54 -10.92 -12.41
C SER A 121 -11.60 -9.92 -13.57
N GLU A 122 -12.10 -8.70 -13.32
CA GLU A 122 -12.28 -7.67 -14.34
C GLU A 122 -11.09 -6.70 -14.38
N SER A 123 -10.26 -6.83 -15.42
CA SER A 123 -9.23 -5.84 -15.72
C SER A 123 -9.80 -4.68 -16.53
N HIS A 124 -9.60 -3.44 -16.09
CA HIS A 124 -9.76 -2.30 -17.00
C HIS A 124 -8.63 -2.33 -18.02
N LYS A 125 -8.97 -2.54 -19.30
CA LYS A 125 -7.99 -2.50 -20.39
C LYS A 125 -7.48 -1.07 -20.57
N ASN A 126 -6.30 -0.78 -20.04
CA ASN A 126 -5.56 0.41 -20.40
C ASN A 126 -4.75 0.13 -21.68
N LYS A 127 -5.25 0.61 -22.84
CA LYS A 127 -4.66 0.35 -24.17
C LYS A 127 -3.24 0.91 -24.36
N HIS A 128 -2.77 1.78 -23.46
CA HIS A 128 -1.51 2.51 -23.63
C HIS A 128 -0.41 2.11 -22.63
N ALA A 129 -0.69 1.16 -21.74
CA ALA A 129 0.24 0.76 -20.70
C ALA A 129 1.14 -0.40 -21.15
N LYS A 130 2.45 -0.33 -20.85
CA LYS A 130 3.28 -1.55 -20.79
C LYS A 130 2.56 -2.53 -19.87
N GLN A 131 2.25 -3.71 -20.38
CA GLN A 131 1.39 -4.65 -19.66
C GLN A 131 2.23 -5.41 -18.64
N ILE A 132 1.89 -5.24 -17.36
CA ILE A 132 2.27 -6.18 -16.31
C ILE A 132 1.04 -7.03 -15.98
N THR A 133 1.30 -8.23 -15.47
CA THR A 133 0.30 -9.23 -15.14
C THR A 133 0.58 -9.83 -13.78
N PHE A 134 -0.43 -10.47 -13.20
CA PHE A 134 -0.27 -11.19 -11.95
C PHE A 134 0.85 -12.23 -12.04
N GLY A 135 1.72 -12.25 -11.03
CA GLY A 135 2.87 -13.12 -10.95
C GLY A 135 4.11 -12.61 -11.68
N ASP A 136 4.04 -11.50 -12.43
CA ASP A 136 5.23 -10.91 -13.05
C ASP A 136 6.24 -10.51 -11.98
N VAL A 137 7.49 -10.94 -12.20
CA VAL A 137 8.63 -10.56 -11.40
C VAL A 137 9.32 -9.41 -12.12
N ILE A 138 9.29 -8.23 -11.51
CA ILE A 138 9.81 -7.00 -12.08
C ILE A 138 11.02 -6.50 -11.30
N LYS A 139 11.94 -5.85 -11.99
CA LYS A 139 13.04 -5.09 -11.41
C LYS A 139 12.87 -3.62 -11.74
N LEU A 140 12.89 -2.76 -10.73
CA LEU A 140 12.78 -1.32 -10.94
C LEU A 140 14.12 -0.78 -11.45
N LYS A 141 14.10 0.02 -12.52
CA LYS A 141 15.32 0.59 -13.13
C LYS A 141 15.88 1.73 -12.31
N LEU A 142 15.01 2.58 -11.78
CA LEU A 142 15.38 3.63 -10.85
C LEU A 142 15.42 3.01 -9.45
N HIS A 143 16.55 3.18 -8.75
CA HIS A 143 16.67 2.74 -7.36
C HIS A 143 15.53 3.32 -6.53
N ASN A 144 14.88 2.46 -5.74
CA ASN A 144 13.85 2.92 -4.83
C ASN A 144 14.49 3.81 -3.78
N LYS A 145 14.13 5.11 -3.80
CA LYS A 145 14.65 6.10 -2.85
C LYS A 145 14.12 5.89 -1.44
N ASN A 146 13.07 5.09 -1.26
CA ASN A 146 12.61 4.68 0.06
C ASN A 146 13.67 3.77 0.71
N PRO A 147 14.30 4.18 1.83
CA PRO A 147 15.38 3.41 2.48
C PRO A 147 14.97 2.00 2.89
N LEU A 148 13.68 1.77 3.20
CA LEU A 148 13.17 0.45 3.57
C LEU A 148 13.05 -0.49 2.37
N LEU A 149 12.91 0.06 1.16
CA LEU A 149 12.81 -0.70 -0.08
C LEU A 149 14.12 -0.71 -0.85
N HIS A 150 15.09 0.13 -0.50
CA HIS A 150 16.42 0.16 -1.12
C HIS A 150 17.13 -1.21 -1.17
N PRO A 151 17.03 -2.08 -0.13
CA PRO A 151 17.61 -3.43 -0.18
C PRO A 151 16.92 -4.36 -1.18
N CYS A 152 15.74 -3.98 -1.69
CA CYS A 152 14.91 -4.77 -2.59
C CYS A 152 14.91 -4.15 -3.99
N ASN A 153 15.47 -4.85 -4.96
CA ASN A 153 15.47 -4.43 -6.36
C ASN A 153 14.43 -5.17 -7.21
N THR A 154 13.96 -6.33 -6.73
CA THR A 154 13.01 -7.19 -7.41
C THR A 154 11.70 -7.29 -6.63
N PHE A 155 10.60 -7.23 -7.36
CA PHE A 155 9.24 -7.22 -6.82
C PHE A 155 8.38 -8.19 -7.62
N ILE A 156 7.38 -8.78 -6.96
CA ILE A 156 6.35 -9.58 -7.62
C ILE A 156 5.06 -8.78 -7.70
N VAL A 157 4.41 -8.81 -8.86
CA VAL A 157 3.11 -8.19 -9.09
C VAL A 157 2.02 -9.12 -8.58
N LEU A 158 1.24 -8.64 -7.60
CA LEU A 158 0.20 -9.42 -6.95
C LEU A 158 -1.21 -8.96 -7.31
N SER A 159 -1.34 -7.83 -8.01
CA SER A 159 -2.65 -7.39 -8.50
C SER A 159 -3.01 -8.07 -9.83
N CYS A 160 -4.21 -8.63 -9.92
CA CYS A 160 -4.74 -9.25 -11.16
C CYS A 160 -5.21 -8.24 -12.21
N ALA A 161 -5.47 -7.00 -11.77
CA ALA A 161 -5.79 -5.87 -12.64
C ALA A 161 -4.99 -4.65 -12.19
N ASN A 162 -4.74 -3.71 -13.11
CA ASN A 162 -4.27 -2.39 -12.71
C ASN A 162 -5.35 -1.69 -11.88
N PHE A 163 -4.93 -1.05 -10.79
CA PHE A 163 -5.79 -0.08 -10.14
C PHE A 163 -5.89 1.16 -11.04
N HIS A 164 -7.11 1.61 -11.26
CA HIS A 164 -7.50 2.79 -12.01
C HIS A 164 -7.22 2.69 -13.52
N CYS A 165 -7.58 3.73 -14.29
CA CYS A 165 -6.96 4.04 -15.60
C CYS A 165 -5.45 4.36 -15.49
N SER A 166 -4.82 4.08 -14.35
CA SER A 166 -3.43 4.35 -14.06
C SER A 166 -2.59 3.07 -14.18
N SER A 167 -1.28 3.22 -14.05
CA SER A 167 -0.32 2.14 -13.93
C SER A 167 -0.05 1.76 -12.47
N MET A 168 -1.04 1.92 -11.58
CA MET A 168 -0.91 1.51 -10.19
C MET A 168 -1.12 -0.01 -10.07
N CYS A 169 -0.21 -0.70 -9.39
CA CYS A 169 -0.31 -2.13 -9.12
C CYS A 169 0.12 -2.45 -7.69
N LEU A 170 -0.40 -3.58 -7.17
CA LEU A 170 0.03 -4.13 -5.89
C LEU A 170 1.30 -4.96 -6.09
N VAL A 171 2.34 -4.66 -5.33
CA VAL A 171 3.59 -5.41 -5.36
C VAL A 171 4.10 -5.73 -3.96
N ALA A 172 4.94 -6.75 -3.89
CA ALA A 172 5.73 -7.05 -2.70
C ALA A 172 7.18 -7.37 -3.11
N PRO A 173 8.18 -7.09 -2.26
CA PRO A 173 9.54 -7.54 -2.50
C PRO A 173 9.60 -9.06 -2.71
N TYR A 174 10.41 -9.46 -3.69
CA TYR A 174 10.55 -10.85 -4.09
C TYR A 174 12.02 -11.22 -4.19
N LYS A 175 12.45 -12.14 -3.32
CA LYS A 175 13.85 -12.57 -3.21
C LYS A 175 13.91 -14.06 -2.92
N ASP A 176 14.80 -14.78 -3.60
CA ASP A 176 15.03 -16.22 -3.39
C ASP A 176 13.72 -17.04 -3.43
N LYS A 177 12.85 -16.72 -4.40
CA LYS A 177 11.51 -17.31 -4.58
C LYS A 177 10.54 -17.11 -3.41
N SER A 178 10.86 -16.20 -2.50
CA SER A 178 10.05 -15.86 -1.33
C SER A 178 9.50 -14.43 -1.45
N ILE A 179 8.25 -14.25 -1.02
CA ILE A 179 7.55 -12.96 -1.01
C ILE A 179 7.59 -12.41 0.41
N ILE A 180 7.94 -11.12 0.55
CA ILE A 180 7.94 -10.42 1.84
C ILE A 180 6.63 -9.63 1.97
N PHE A 181 5.60 -10.25 2.54
CA PHE A 181 4.25 -9.68 2.60
C PHE A 181 4.14 -8.47 3.54
N GLU A 182 5.02 -8.36 4.53
CA GLU A 182 5.08 -7.22 5.45
C GLU A 182 5.48 -5.92 4.74
N LEU A 183 6.05 -6.01 3.53
CA LEU A 183 6.43 -4.87 2.69
C LEU A 183 5.51 -4.73 1.47
N LEU A 184 4.27 -5.19 1.58
CA LEU A 184 3.24 -5.04 0.56
C LEU A 184 2.90 -3.56 0.35
N HIS A 185 2.94 -3.09 -0.91
CA HIS A 185 2.62 -1.70 -1.25
C HIS A 185 2.17 -1.54 -2.71
N CYS A 186 1.50 -0.44 -2.99
CA CYS A 186 1.10 -0.05 -4.34
C CYS A 186 2.14 0.89 -4.96
N ILE A 187 2.47 0.66 -6.23
CA ILE A 187 3.41 1.50 -6.99
C ILE A 187 2.85 1.89 -8.35
N ASP A 188 3.30 3.03 -8.87
CA ASP A 188 3.14 3.38 -10.28
C ASP A 188 4.29 2.79 -11.10
N PHE A 189 4.09 1.60 -11.65
CA PHE A 189 5.18 0.84 -12.30
C PHE A 189 5.71 1.52 -13.57
N GLN A 190 4.89 2.30 -14.27
CA GLN A 190 5.36 3.02 -15.46
C GLN A 190 6.28 4.16 -15.08
N LYS A 191 5.92 4.90 -14.03
CA LYS A 191 6.67 6.07 -13.59
C LYS A 191 7.96 5.68 -12.87
N ARG A 192 8.01 4.47 -12.30
CA ARG A 192 9.22 3.92 -11.70
C ARG A 192 10.18 3.27 -12.69
N GLU A 193 9.75 3.05 -13.93
CA GLU A 193 10.44 2.28 -14.96
C GLU A 193 10.83 0.86 -14.50
N PHE A 194 10.57 -0.15 -15.34
CA PHE A 194 10.83 -1.53 -14.95
C PHE A 194 11.40 -2.37 -16.08
N GLU A 195 12.02 -3.46 -15.68
CA GLU A 195 12.42 -4.61 -16.47
C GLU A 195 11.62 -5.83 -15.99
N LEU A 196 11.06 -6.59 -16.93
CA LEU A 196 10.40 -7.86 -16.64
C LEU A 196 11.47 -8.96 -16.60
N LEU A 197 11.51 -9.74 -15.52
CA LEU A 197 12.52 -10.78 -15.31
C LEU A 197 11.99 -12.20 -15.49
N ASP A 198 10.82 -12.50 -14.93
CA ASP A 198 10.18 -13.82 -14.93
C ASP A 198 8.67 -13.64 -14.74
N ASN A 199 7.90 -14.70 -14.90
CA ASN A 199 6.52 -14.78 -14.41
C ASN A 199 6.37 -16.02 -13.52
N ALA A 200 6.04 -15.78 -12.26
CA ALA A 200 5.90 -16.81 -11.24
C ALA A 200 4.45 -17.27 -11.02
N LYS A 201 3.50 -16.89 -11.89
CA LYS A 201 2.06 -17.18 -11.73
C LYS A 201 1.78 -18.65 -11.45
N ASP A 202 2.40 -19.57 -12.19
CA ASP A 202 2.17 -21.01 -12.03
C ASP A 202 2.72 -21.58 -10.70
N ARG A 203 3.53 -20.78 -9.98
CA ARG A 203 4.06 -21.09 -8.65
C ARG A 203 3.24 -20.46 -7.52
N LEU A 204 2.24 -19.65 -7.88
CA LEU A 204 1.36 -18.95 -6.95
C LEU A 204 -0.01 -19.61 -6.91
N ASP A 205 -0.40 -20.02 -5.71
CA ASP A 205 -1.79 -20.35 -5.40
C ASP A 205 -2.47 -19.10 -4.83
N ILE A 206 -3.46 -18.57 -5.55
CA ILE A 206 -4.17 -17.32 -5.23
C ILE A 206 -4.93 -17.42 -3.90
N GLU A 207 -5.55 -18.55 -3.61
CA GLU A 207 -6.32 -18.73 -2.37
C GLU A 207 -5.35 -18.75 -1.17
N ASN A 208 -4.29 -19.54 -1.29
CA ASN A 208 -3.21 -19.59 -0.30
C ASN A 208 -2.48 -18.24 -0.15
N LEU A 209 -2.34 -17.47 -1.22
CA LEU A 209 -1.70 -16.15 -1.20
C LEU A 209 -2.44 -15.18 -0.27
N CYS A 210 -3.77 -15.14 -0.34
CA CYS A 210 -4.56 -14.24 0.50
C CYS A 210 -4.47 -14.64 1.98
N GLU A 211 -4.47 -15.94 2.28
CA GLU A 211 -4.26 -16.44 3.65
C GLU A 211 -2.86 -16.10 4.18
N LYS A 212 -1.82 -16.29 3.37
CA LYS A 212 -0.44 -15.90 3.74
C LYS A 212 -0.32 -14.41 4.03
N ILE A 213 -0.97 -13.55 3.24
CA ILE A 213 -0.98 -12.11 3.51
C ILE A 213 -1.69 -11.82 4.84
N ARG A 214 -2.87 -12.41 5.10
CA ARG A 214 -3.58 -12.20 6.36
C ARG A 214 -2.74 -12.61 7.57
N LEU A 215 -2.13 -13.79 7.52
CA LEU A 215 -1.25 -14.29 8.57
C LEU A 215 -0.05 -13.36 8.80
N SER A 216 0.59 -12.89 7.72
CA SER A 216 1.75 -11.98 7.81
C SER A 216 1.39 -10.61 8.39
N LEU A 217 0.15 -10.16 8.16
CA LEU A 217 -0.38 -8.90 8.70
C LEU A 217 -1.10 -9.07 10.06
N GLU A 218 -1.04 -10.28 10.64
CA GLU A 218 -1.68 -10.65 11.90
C GLU A 218 -3.21 -10.42 11.93
N ILE A 219 -3.90 -10.64 10.80
CA ILE A 219 -5.35 -10.42 10.57
C ILE A 219 -6.18 -11.70 10.76
#